data_AF-A0A512E1J0-F1
#
_entry.id   AF-A0A512E1J0-F1
#
_cell.length_a   1.000
_cell.length_b   1.000
_cell.length_c   1.000
_cell.angle_alpha   90.00
_cell.angle_beta   90.00
_cell.angle_gamma   90.00
#
_symmetry.space_group_name_H-M   'P 1'
#
loop_
_entity.id
_entity.type
_entity.pdbx_description
1 polymer ?
#
loop_
_entity_poly.entity_id
_entity_poly.type
_entity_poly.pdbx_seq_one_letter_code
_entity_poly.pdbx_strand_id
1 'polypeptide(L)'
;MSDARISDANKLVSRYALYAAGGGLIPVPTLDIAAIVGVQIKLVADLSKLYGVPFSQDRAKTVVTALIGGVLPGALAGGSLAALGTVIKLVPIIGTAIGAVTTSAFAYALTLAIGKVFTLHFETGGSLLNFEPEKVRGHFEKEFKGAKTETPVAAPVETPAAA
;
A
#
# COMPACT_ATOMS: atom_id res chain seq x y z
N MET A 1 21.88 8.05 14.57
CA MET A 1 20.89 7.04 15.02
C MET A 1 19.60 7.09 14.21
N SER A 2 19.14 8.28 13.77
CA SER A 2 18.01 8.47 12.85
C SER A 2 18.16 7.73 11.52
N ASP A 3 19.34 7.79 10.88
CA ASP A 3 19.52 7.26 9.52
C ASP A 3 19.40 5.73 9.46
N ALA A 4 19.84 5.03 10.50
CA ALA A 4 19.70 3.58 10.61
C ALA A 4 18.22 3.18 10.76
N ARG A 5 17.45 3.92 11.58
CA ARG A 5 16.02 3.66 11.79
C ARG A 5 15.20 3.96 10.53
N ILE A 6 15.49 5.05 9.83
CA ILE A 6 14.86 5.37 8.53
C ILE A 6 15.18 4.29 7.49
N SER A 7 16.42 3.80 7.45
CA SER A 7 16.82 2.69 6.57
C SER A 7 16.01 1.42 6.85
N ASP A 8 15.85 1.07 8.12
CA ASP A 8 15.07 -0.11 8.53
C ASP A 8 13.57 0.06 8.24
N ALA A 9 13.02 1.26 8.45
CA ALA A 9 11.65 1.60 8.09
C ALA A 9 11.43 1.46 6.56
N ASN A 10 12.35 1.97 5.75
CA ASN A 10 12.28 1.85 4.29
C ASN A 10 12.33 0.40 3.83
N LYS A 11 13.23 -0.43 4.40
CA LYS A 11 13.30 -1.86 4.09
C LYS A 11 11.99 -2.58 4.46
N LEU A 12 11.41 -2.25 5.62
CA LEU A 12 10.14 -2.80 6.06
C LEU A 12 9.02 -2.44 5.08
N VAL A 13 8.90 -1.16 4.74
CA VAL A 13 7.90 -0.64 3.80
C VAL A 13 8.03 -1.30 2.42
N SER A 14 9.25 -1.40 1.87
CA SER A 14 9.48 -2.04 0.58
C SER A 14 9.09 -3.51 0.57
N ARG A 15 9.33 -4.26 1.67
CA ARG A 15 8.88 -5.65 1.79
C ARG A 15 7.37 -5.75 1.74
N TYR A 16 6.66 -4.93 2.52
CA TYR A 16 5.20 -4.89 2.50
C TYR A 16 4.64 -4.48 1.13
N ALA A 17 5.29 -3.53 0.45
CA ALA A 17 4.89 -3.11 -0.88
C ALA A 17 5.05 -4.25 -1.90
N LEU A 18 6.16 -4.98 -1.87
CA LEU A 18 6.35 -6.18 -2.68
C LEU A 18 5.27 -7.24 -2.38
N TYR A 19 4.91 -7.46 -1.12
CA TYR A 19 3.82 -8.40 -0.79
C TYR A 19 2.47 -7.95 -1.33
N ALA A 20 2.15 -6.66 -1.16
CA ALA A 20 0.90 -6.09 -1.67
C ALA A 20 0.81 -6.17 -3.20
N ALA A 21 1.95 -6.10 -3.89
CA ALA A 21 2.04 -6.29 -5.34
C ALA A 21 1.89 -7.76 -5.80
N GLY A 22 1.91 -8.72 -4.86
CA GLY A 22 1.87 -10.16 -5.14
C GLY A 22 3.22 -10.88 -5.09
N GLY A 23 4.30 -10.21 -4.67
CA GLY A 23 5.68 -10.73 -4.62
C GLY A 23 6.03 -11.67 -3.46
N GLY A 24 5.10 -11.94 -2.54
CA GLY A 24 5.15 -13.02 -1.54
C GLY A 24 6.16 -12.90 -0.37
N LEU A 25 5.66 -12.95 0.88
CA LEU A 25 6.18 -13.54 2.16
C LEU A 25 5.15 -13.32 3.32
N ILE A 26 4.00 -12.65 3.12
CA ILE A 26 2.85 -12.73 4.05
C ILE A 26 1.79 -13.66 3.44
N PRO A 27 1.47 -14.82 4.08
CA PRO A 27 0.49 -15.75 3.54
C PRO A 27 -0.93 -15.21 3.78
N VAL A 28 -1.39 -14.32 2.90
CA VAL A 28 -2.79 -13.87 2.89
C VAL A 28 -3.57 -14.71 1.86
N PRO A 29 -4.47 -15.62 2.29
CA PRO A 29 -5.11 -16.59 1.38
C PRO A 29 -6.08 -15.97 0.37
N THR A 30 -6.54 -14.74 0.59
CA THR A 30 -7.49 -14.03 -0.29
C THR A 30 -7.07 -12.57 -0.48
N LEU A 31 -7.06 -12.07 -1.73
CA LEU A 31 -6.85 -10.64 -2.04
C LEU A 31 -8.20 -9.89 -2.05
N ASP A 32 -8.93 -9.95 -0.94
CA ASP A 32 -10.12 -9.12 -0.77
C ASP A 32 -9.77 -7.73 -0.18
N ILE A 33 -10.71 -6.78 -0.21
CA ILE A 33 -10.48 -5.41 0.30
C ILE A 33 -10.09 -5.44 1.78
N ALA A 34 -10.63 -6.38 2.58
CA ALA A 34 -10.30 -6.51 3.99
C ALA A 34 -8.86 -7.00 4.18
N ALA A 35 -8.39 -7.93 3.34
CA ALA A 35 -7.01 -8.37 3.27
C ALA A 35 -6.06 -7.22 2.91
N ILE A 36 -6.38 -6.40 1.91
CA ILE A 36 -5.57 -5.23 1.54
C ILE A 36 -5.45 -4.27 2.73
N VAL A 37 -6.57 -3.94 3.38
CA VAL A 37 -6.57 -3.08 4.57
C VAL A 37 -5.78 -3.72 5.73
N GLY A 38 -5.89 -5.04 5.91
CA GLY A 38 -5.14 -5.80 6.91
C GLY A 38 -3.63 -5.69 6.72
N VAL A 39 -3.15 -5.79 5.47
CA VAL A 39 -1.72 -5.60 5.15
C VAL A 39 -1.25 -4.20 5.54
N GLN A 40 -2.03 -3.16 5.24
CA GLN A 40 -1.70 -1.78 5.60
C GLN A 40 -1.68 -1.58 7.12
N ILE A 41 -2.66 -2.12 7.85
CA ILE A 41 -2.70 -2.04 9.32
C ILE A 41 -1.48 -2.75 9.93
N LYS A 42 -1.09 -3.90 9.38
CA LYS A 42 0.08 -4.65 9.86
C LYS A 42 1.38 -3.90 9.60
N LEU A 43 1.53 -3.25 8.44
CA LEU A 43 2.65 -2.36 8.15
C LEU A 43 2.76 -1.24 9.20
N VAL A 44 1.65 -0.57 9.50
CA VAL A 44 1.60 0.48 10.52
C VAL A 44 1.95 -0.05 11.91
N ALA A 45 1.53 -1.27 12.24
CA ALA A 45 1.87 -1.91 13.51
C ALA A 45 3.37 -2.19 13.64
N ASP A 46 4.01 -2.70 12.59
CA ASP A 46 5.44 -3.02 12.62
C ASP A 46 6.30 -1.73 12.56
N LEU A 47 5.85 -0.68 11.87
CA LEU A 47 6.44 0.66 12.01
C LEU A 47 6.29 1.20 13.43
N SER A 48 5.11 1.11 14.04
CA SER A 48 4.89 1.58 15.41
C SER A 48 5.86 0.91 16.39
N LYS A 49 6.11 -0.40 16.24
CA LYS A 49 7.12 -1.13 17.02
C LYS A 49 8.54 -0.62 16.78
N LEU A 50 8.94 -0.43 15.51
CA LEU A 50 10.25 0.10 15.15
C LEU A 50 10.52 1.48 15.77
N TYR A 51 9.48 2.29 15.88
CA TYR A 51 9.54 3.65 16.43
C TYR A 51 9.26 3.75 17.93
N GLY A 52 8.89 2.65 18.59
CA GLY A 52 8.50 2.66 20.00
C GLY A 52 7.17 3.38 20.29
N VAL A 53 6.31 3.52 19.28
CA VAL A 53 5.01 4.18 19.38
C VAL A 53 3.93 3.18 19.80
N PRO A 54 3.05 3.52 20.78
CA PRO A 54 1.92 2.68 21.14
C PRO A 54 0.99 2.42 19.95
N PHE A 55 0.77 1.13 19.65
CA PHE A 55 -0.12 0.73 18.57
C PHE A 55 -1.58 0.62 19.04
N SER A 56 -2.52 1.13 18.23
CA SER A 56 -3.96 0.96 18.42
C SER A 56 -4.57 0.53 17.10
N GLN A 57 -5.17 -0.66 17.08
CA GLN A 57 -5.77 -1.23 15.87
C GLN A 57 -6.92 -0.37 15.33
N ASP A 58 -7.79 0.15 16.20
CA ASP A 58 -8.93 0.98 15.79
C ASP A 58 -8.47 2.31 15.18
N ARG A 59 -7.44 2.95 15.76
CA ARG A 59 -6.85 4.17 15.22
C ARG A 59 -6.13 3.91 13.91
N ALA A 60 -5.33 2.85 13.83
CA ALA A 60 -4.66 2.45 12.60
C ALA A 60 -5.67 2.19 11.49
N LYS A 61 -6.73 1.42 11.76
CA LYS A 61 -7.82 1.18 10.81
C LYS A 61 -8.47 2.48 10.35
N THR A 62 -8.85 3.36 11.28
CA THR A 62 -9.49 4.65 10.96
C THR A 62 -8.60 5.48 10.03
N VAL A 63 -7.34 5.69 10.40
CA VAL A 63 -6.39 6.50 9.63
C VAL A 63 -6.11 5.88 8.26
N VAL A 64 -5.83 4.58 8.20
CA VAL A 64 -5.55 3.87 6.95
C VAL A 64 -6.76 3.94 6.02
N THR A 65 -7.96 3.70 6.53
CA THR A 65 -9.18 3.80 5.70
C THR A 65 -9.46 5.22 5.22
N ALA A 66 -9.14 6.25 6.01
CA ALA A 66 -9.25 7.64 5.58
C ALA A 66 -8.27 7.98 4.44
N LEU A 67 -7.01 7.53 4.54
CA LEU A 67 -6.01 7.71 3.49
C LEU A 67 -6.41 6.98 2.19
N ILE A 68 -6.81 5.71 2.30
CA ILE A 68 -7.30 4.92 1.16
C ILE A 68 -8.53 5.59 0.53
N GLY A 69 -9.51 5.96 1.34
CA GLY A 69 -10.73 6.67 0.94
C GLY A 69 -10.45 7.97 0.19
N GLY A 70 -9.38 8.68 0.56
CA GLY A 70 -8.96 9.90 -0.10
C GLY A 70 -8.48 9.71 -1.54
N VAL A 71 -7.75 8.63 -1.84
CA VAL A 71 -7.19 8.37 -3.19
C VAL A 71 -8.10 7.55 -4.09
N LEU A 72 -9.09 6.85 -3.52
CA LEU A 72 -10.09 6.07 -4.25
C LEU A 72 -10.76 6.85 -5.40
N PRO A 73 -11.30 8.07 -5.22
CA PRO A 73 -11.92 8.83 -6.30
C PRO A 73 -10.99 9.09 -7.49
N GLY A 74 -9.74 9.48 -7.22
CA GLY A 74 -8.74 9.73 -8.26
C GLY A 74 -8.27 8.45 -8.95
N ALA A 75 -8.19 7.34 -8.22
CA ALA A 75 -7.80 6.05 -8.76
C ALA A 75 -8.91 5.36 -9.57
N LEU A 76 -10.18 5.64 -9.24
CA LEU A 76 -11.36 5.25 -10.03
C LEU A 76 -11.47 6.09 -11.30
N ALA A 77 -11.33 7.42 -11.19
CA ALA A 77 -11.37 8.33 -12.34
C ALA A 77 -10.21 8.09 -13.33
N GLY A 78 -9.03 7.71 -12.82
CA GLY A 78 -7.84 7.41 -13.62
C GLY A 78 -7.73 5.97 -14.13
N GLY A 79 -8.79 5.16 -14.03
CA GLY A 79 -8.84 3.79 -14.58
C GLY A 79 -8.08 2.71 -13.78
N SER A 80 -7.19 3.07 -12.85
CA SER A 80 -6.40 2.11 -12.05
C SER A 80 -7.24 1.19 -11.15
N LEU A 81 -8.44 1.63 -10.73
CA LEU A 81 -9.40 0.81 -9.97
C LEU A 81 -10.64 0.44 -10.80
N ALA A 82 -10.73 0.87 -12.07
CA ALA A 82 -11.82 0.48 -12.97
C ALA A 82 -11.84 -1.05 -13.21
N ALA A 83 -10.71 -1.73 -12.94
CA ALA A 83 -10.62 -3.18 -12.92
C ALA A 83 -11.44 -3.87 -11.81
N LEU A 84 -11.69 -3.17 -10.69
CA LEU A 84 -12.49 -3.72 -9.58
C LEU A 84 -14.00 -3.55 -9.80
N GLY A 85 -14.39 -2.62 -10.67
CA GLY A 85 -15.78 -2.26 -10.94
C GLY A 85 -16.15 -2.48 -12.40
N THR A 86 -16.36 -3.73 -12.79
CA THR A 86 -17.32 -4.11 -13.85
C THR A 86 -16.99 -3.75 -15.32
N VAL A 87 -16.02 -2.88 -15.64
CA VAL A 87 -15.80 -2.40 -17.03
C VAL A 87 -14.87 -3.30 -17.88
N ILE A 88 -14.18 -4.28 -17.28
CA ILE A 88 -13.28 -5.21 -18.01
C ILE A 88 -14.02 -6.35 -18.73
N LYS A 89 -15.34 -6.44 -18.64
CA LYS A 89 -16.12 -7.55 -19.23
C LYS A 89 -16.20 -7.55 -20.77
N LEU A 90 -15.61 -6.57 -21.47
CA LEU A 90 -15.71 -6.48 -22.94
C LEU A 90 -14.55 -7.15 -23.70
N VAL A 91 -13.38 -7.38 -23.09
CA VAL A 91 -12.26 -8.14 -23.71
C VAL A 91 -11.46 -8.91 -22.63
N PRO A 92 -11.84 -10.16 -22.33
CA PRO A 92 -11.35 -10.88 -21.13
C PRO A 92 -9.87 -11.31 -21.15
N ILE A 93 -9.18 -11.27 -22.29
CA ILE A 93 -7.78 -11.73 -22.40
C ILE A 93 -6.76 -10.58 -22.35
N ILE A 94 -7.05 -9.44 -22.99
CA ILE A 94 -6.17 -8.26 -22.97
C ILE A 94 -6.44 -7.38 -21.73
N GLY A 95 -7.70 -7.31 -21.30
CA GLY A 95 -8.09 -6.51 -20.14
C GLY A 95 -7.60 -7.05 -18.80
N THR A 96 -7.40 -8.36 -18.67
CA THR A 96 -6.91 -9.01 -17.44
C THR A 96 -5.41 -8.82 -17.23
N ALA A 97 -4.60 -8.87 -18.28
CA ALA A 97 -3.17 -8.61 -18.18
C ALA A 97 -2.87 -7.14 -17.79
N ILE A 98 -3.55 -6.18 -18.43
CA ILE A 98 -3.44 -4.76 -18.09
C ILE A 98 -4.04 -4.48 -16.70
N GLY A 99 -5.15 -5.14 -16.35
CA GLY A 99 -5.77 -5.06 -15.02
C GLY A 99 -4.90 -5.61 -13.89
N ALA A 100 -4.18 -6.71 -14.11
CA ALA A 100 -3.27 -7.30 -13.13
C ALA A 100 -2.05 -6.40 -12.88
N VAL A 101 -1.43 -5.88 -13.94
CA VAL A 101 -0.28 -4.96 -13.82
C VAL A 101 -0.68 -3.66 -13.11
N THR A 102 -1.84 -3.10 -13.45
CA THR A 102 -2.33 -1.86 -12.83
C THR A 102 -2.73 -2.03 -11.37
N THR A 103 -3.31 -3.16 -10.99
CA THR A 103 -3.67 -3.46 -9.59
C THR A 103 -2.46 -3.78 -8.72
N SER A 104 -1.48 -4.55 -9.22
CA SER A 104 -0.21 -4.79 -8.52
C SER A 104 0.61 -3.51 -8.33
N ALA A 105 0.73 -2.69 -9.38
CA ALA A 105 1.41 -1.40 -9.28
C ALA A 105 0.67 -0.43 -8.34
N PHE A 106 -0.67 -0.43 -8.37
CA PHE A 106 -1.47 0.36 -7.44
C PHE A 106 -1.25 -0.09 -5.99
N ALA A 107 -1.30 -1.39 -5.71
CA ALA A 107 -1.11 -1.93 -4.37
C ALA A 107 0.31 -1.68 -3.84
N TYR A 108 1.32 -1.81 -4.71
CA TYR A 108 2.70 -1.42 -4.43
C TYR A 108 2.80 0.06 -4.05
N ALA A 109 2.29 0.93 -4.92
CA ALA A 109 2.37 2.38 -4.72
C ALA A 109 1.61 2.86 -3.48
N LEU A 110 0.43 2.29 -3.23
CA LEU A 110 -0.36 2.57 -2.03
C LEU A 110 0.41 2.23 -0.77
N THR A 111 1.05 1.07 -0.75
CA THR A 111 1.80 0.58 0.42
C THR A 111 3.06 1.42 0.66
N LEU A 112 3.78 1.80 -0.40
CA LEU A 112 4.92 2.73 -0.28
C LEU A 112 4.47 4.09 0.27
N ALA A 113 3.38 4.65 -0.25
CA ALA A 113 2.88 5.95 0.18
C ALA A 113 2.43 5.95 1.65
N ILE A 114 1.68 4.92 2.07
CA ILE A 114 1.29 4.74 3.49
C ILE A 114 2.55 4.62 4.35
N GLY A 115 3.49 3.76 3.96
CA GLY A 115 4.74 3.54 4.68
C GLY A 115 5.54 4.82 4.88
N LYS A 116 5.79 5.58 3.82
CA LYS A 116 6.58 6.83 3.88
C LYS A 116 5.92 7.89 4.77
N VAL A 117 4.60 8.06 4.68
CA VAL A 117 3.87 9.03 5.50
C VAL A 117 3.95 8.67 6.99
N PHE A 118 3.76 7.40 7.34
CA PHE A 118 3.87 6.96 8.74
C PHE A 118 5.30 7.02 9.27
N THR A 119 6.29 6.63 8.46
CA THR A 119 7.71 6.77 8.79
C THR A 119 8.05 8.23 9.10
N LEU A 120 7.66 9.17 8.26
CA LEU A 120 7.89 10.60 8.49
C LEU A 120 7.17 11.10 9.76
N HIS A 121 5.92 10.70 9.95
CA HIS A 121 5.14 11.09 11.13
C HIS A 121 5.77 10.58 12.42
N PHE A 122 6.24 9.33 12.45
CA PHE A 122 6.89 8.78 13.64
C PHE A 122 8.32 9.30 13.86
N GLU A 123 9.09 9.56 12.79
CA GLU A 123 10.41 10.21 12.91
C GLU A 123 10.30 11.61 13.52
N THR A 124 9.23 12.35 13.22
CA THR A 124 8.98 13.68 13.79
C THR A 124 8.41 13.66 15.22
N GLY A 125 8.32 12.47 15.84
CA GLY A 125 7.80 12.28 17.20
C GLY A 125 6.27 12.13 17.28
N GLY A 126 5.61 11.92 16.14
CA GLY A 126 4.18 11.65 16.06
C GLY A 126 3.79 10.27 16.59
N SER A 127 2.49 10.09 16.82
CA SER A 127 1.86 8.84 17.24
C SER A 127 0.58 8.57 16.44
N LEU A 128 -0.04 7.40 16.63
CA LEU A 128 -1.34 7.10 16.01
C LEU A 128 -2.48 7.98 16.53
N LEU A 129 -2.34 8.56 17.72
CA LEU A 129 -3.39 9.38 18.34
C LEU A 129 -3.47 10.77 17.70
N ASN A 130 -2.31 11.36 17.37
CA ASN A 130 -2.19 12.69 16.77
C ASN A 130 -1.97 12.66 15.25
N PHE A 131 -2.17 11.50 14.62
CA PHE A 131 -2.12 11.41 13.17
C PHE A 131 -3.35 12.06 12.55
N GLU A 132 -3.14 13.06 11.69
CA GLU A 132 -4.20 13.80 11.00
C GLU A 132 -4.15 13.53 9.50
N PRO A 133 -5.01 12.64 8.97
CA PRO A 133 -4.99 12.23 7.56
C PRO A 133 -5.11 13.41 6.59
N GLU A 134 -5.91 14.41 6.94
CA GLU A 134 -6.13 15.61 6.12
C GLU A 134 -4.85 16.44 5.93
N LYS A 135 -4.02 16.55 6.97
CA LYS A 135 -2.78 17.36 6.93
C LYS A 135 -1.69 16.69 6.09
N VAL A 136 -1.64 15.36 6.09
CA VAL A 136 -0.65 14.60 5.33
C VAL A 136 -1.13 14.22 3.92
N ARG A 137 -2.39 14.51 3.59
CA ARG A 137 -3.03 14.10 2.34
C ARG A 137 -2.24 14.54 1.09
N GLY A 138 -1.80 15.79 1.04
CA GLY A 138 -1.01 16.29 -0.09
C GLY A 138 0.32 15.55 -0.25
N HIS A 139 0.98 15.21 0.86
CA HIS A 139 2.21 14.42 0.86
C HIS A 139 1.94 12.98 0.45
N PHE A 140 0.88 12.37 0.98
CA PHE A 140 0.42 11.03 0.61
C PHE A 140 0.12 10.91 -0.89
N GLU A 141 -0.62 11.85 -1.47
CA GLU A 141 -0.93 11.87 -2.91
C GLU A 141 0.34 12.04 -3.76
N LYS A 142 1.30 12.85 -3.30
CA LYS A 142 2.61 13.01 -3.95
C LYS A 142 3.40 11.70 -3.94
N GLU A 143 3.53 11.06 -2.78
CA GLU A 143 4.23 9.78 -2.65
C GLU A 143 3.55 8.68 -3.46
N PHE A 144 2.22 8.64 -3.46
CA PHE A 144 1.44 7.69 -4.24
C PHE A 144 1.66 7.87 -5.75
N LYS A 145 1.68 9.11 -6.25
CA LYS A 145 1.98 9.41 -7.66
C LYS A 145 3.43 9.06 -8.03
N GLY A 146 4.40 9.40 -7.17
CA GLY A 146 5.81 9.05 -7.38
C GLY A 146 6.04 7.53 -7.39
N ALA A 147 5.38 6.81 -6.50
CA ALA A 147 5.49 5.36 -6.43
C ALA A 147 4.84 4.63 -7.63
N LYS A 148 3.90 5.26 -8.36
CA LYS A 148 3.38 4.73 -9.64
C LYS A 148 4.42 4.79 -10.77
N THR A 149 5.37 5.72 -10.69
CA THR A 149 6.46 5.84 -11.67
C THR A 149 7.68 5.00 -11.31
N GLU A 150 7.80 4.56 -10.05
CA GLU A 150 8.75 3.54 -9.63
C GLU A 150 8.21 2.16 -10.04
N THR A 151 8.54 1.71 -11.25
CA THR A 151 8.12 0.41 -11.78
C THR A 151 8.58 -0.72 -10.86
N PRO A 152 7.70 -1.66 -10.47
CA PRO A 152 8.16 -2.93 -9.94
C PRO A 152 8.88 -3.64 -11.09
N VAL A 153 10.21 -3.80 -11.01
CA VAL A 153 10.88 -4.78 -11.86
C VAL A 153 10.15 -6.10 -11.67
N ALA A 154 9.61 -6.61 -12.78
CA ALA A 154 8.90 -7.86 -12.85
C ALA A 154 9.64 -8.96 -12.08
N ALA A 155 9.06 -9.41 -10.96
CA ALA A 155 9.28 -10.79 -10.56
C ALA A 155 8.42 -11.63 -11.52
N PRO A 156 9.00 -12.60 -12.25
CA PRO A 156 8.21 -13.48 -13.09
C PRO A 156 7.16 -14.15 -12.20
N VAL A 157 5.89 -14.00 -12.56
CA VAL A 157 4.85 -14.89 -12.05
C VAL A 157 5.15 -16.25 -12.67
N GLU A 158 5.98 -17.05 -12.01
CA GLU A 158 6.06 -18.48 -12.28
C GLU A 158 4.68 -19.04 -11.98
N THR A 159 3.88 -19.17 -13.03
CA THR A 159 2.65 -19.94 -13.02
C THR A 159 3.06 -21.37 -12.68
N PRO A 160 2.64 -21.96 -11.54
CA PRO A 160 2.79 -23.40 -11.39
C PRO A 160 1.93 -24.01 -12.48
N ALA A 161 2.57 -24.71 -13.40
CA ALA A 161 1.91 -25.50 -14.42
C ALA A 161 0.79 -26.31 -13.78
N ALA A 162 -0.43 -26.11 -14.27
CA ALA A 162 -1.52 -27.02 -13.98
C ALA A 162 -1.07 -28.43 -14.43
N ALA A 163 -1.02 -29.33 -13.46
CA ALA A 163 -0.79 -30.76 -13.66
C ALA A 163 -1.95 -31.40 -14.45
#